data_AF-A0A957R4X3-F1
#
_entry.id   AF-A0A957R4X3-F1
#
_cell.length_a   1.000
_cell.length_b   1.000
_cell.length_c   1.000
_cell.angle_alpha   90.00
_cell.angle_beta   90.00
_cell.angle_gamma   90.00
#
_symmetry.space_group_name_H-M   'P 1'
#
loop_
_entity.id
_entity.type
_entity.pdbx_description
1 polymer ?
#
loop_
_entity_poly.entity_id
_entity_poly.type
_entity_poly.pdbx_seq_one_letter_code
_entity_poly.pdbx_strand_id
1 'polypeptide(L)'
;MAEYNLSKAFQLLTLRFSENELQNFCFELEVDYEGLSGTGKDNKARELLQYLERRARLNDLVHIGRQIRPDVPWNSIVEESQHITPRDGMRTKYSRKKLRTSARKHEVEMFRQIINYETTFRGLLMHSEGKGGVGKSTLLKMFEDQCQAPLLKTPTACLYFNAERFLKWQTILDKTARKVGTHYFPNYMALSTQYNIQSSHKHRVTSNNVQLESAFYDSSGENSESSQTSSGKFGKANYAEEAPISTLEEVRINLIRVFLQDLNRISEPIQLVWLVDTAEKLDEGTKAWLTEIFWQIAEGDTERLVLVVAGRNRLRYEPQWIDKIADISLSIFSKDIIMEVLQPMGSSAHINLLADLLIEKSQGRPLEVITYLEDYLSSQGVGHD
;
A
#
# COMPACT_ATOMS: atom_id res chain seq x y z
N MET A 1 -13.01 12.20 -28.73
CA MET A 1 -13.18 11.06 -29.66
C MET A 1 -13.47 9.85 -28.80
N ALA A 2 -14.42 8.99 -29.18
CA ALA A 2 -14.71 7.78 -28.42
C ALA A 2 -13.52 6.82 -28.49
N GLU A 3 -13.17 6.19 -27.37
CA GLU A 3 -12.15 5.14 -27.30
C GLU A 3 -12.82 3.78 -27.50
N TYR A 4 -12.19 2.90 -28.28
CA TYR A 4 -12.76 1.59 -28.63
C TYR A 4 -11.89 0.48 -28.08
N ASN A 5 -12.52 -0.47 -27.39
CA ASN A 5 -11.84 -1.67 -26.93
C ASN A 5 -11.74 -2.68 -28.07
N LEU A 6 -10.64 -2.65 -28.81
CA LEU A 6 -10.42 -3.54 -29.96
C LEU A 6 -10.45 -5.02 -29.59
N SER A 7 -10.03 -5.37 -28.36
CA SER A 7 -10.08 -6.76 -27.88
C SER A 7 -11.52 -7.26 -27.74
N LYS A 8 -12.41 -6.44 -27.16
CA LYS A 8 -13.84 -6.77 -27.09
C LYS A 8 -14.51 -6.76 -28.46
N ALA A 9 -14.16 -5.80 -29.32
CA ALA A 9 -14.67 -5.78 -30.70
C ALA A 9 -14.28 -7.05 -31.45
N PHE A 10 -13.04 -7.50 -31.29
CA PHE A 10 -12.55 -8.74 -31.87
C PHE A 10 -13.34 -9.94 -31.36
N GLN A 11 -13.49 -10.10 -30.05
CA GLN A 11 -14.27 -11.18 -29.45
C GLN A 11 -15.72 -11.19 -29.92
N LEU A 12 -16.32 -10.00 -30.04
CA LEU A 12 -17.70 -9.85 -30.51
C LEU A 12 -17.84 -10.33 -31.96
N LEU A 13 -16.95 -9.91 -32.86
CA LEU A 13 -16.95 -10.36 -34.25
C LEU A 13 -16.70 -11.87 -34.37
N THR A 14 -15.73 -12.42 -33.65
CA THR A 14 -15.40 -13.85 -33.76
C THR A 14 -16.46 -14.77 -33.15
N LEU A 15 -17.12 -14.34 -32.07
CA LEU A 15 -18.13 -15.15 -31.38
C LEU A 15 -19.54 -15.01 -31.96
N ARG A 16 -19.90 -13.83 -32.50
CA ARG A 16 -21.29 -13.53 -32.91
C ARG A 16 -21.54 -13.58 -34.41
N PHE A 17 -20.49 -13.60 -35.22
CA PHE A 17 -20.58 -13.69 -36.68
C PHE A 17 -20.09 -15.05 -37.17
N SER A 18 -20.82 -15.61 -38.12
CA SER A 18 -20.31 -16.59 -39.06
C SER A 18 -19.41 -15.92 -40.12
N GLU A 19 -18.72 -16.71 -40.93
CA GLU A 19 -17.84 -16.19 -41.98
C GLU A 19 -18.61 -15.39 -43.04
N ASN A 20 -19.76 -15.92 -43.51
CA ASN A 20 -20.63 -15.23 -44.47
C ASN A 20 -21.21 -13.93 -43.89
N GLU A 21 -21.59 -13.92 -42.61
CA GLU A 21 -22.07 -12.69 -41.96
C GLU A 21 -20.95 -11.65 -41.85
N LEU A 22 -19.71 -12.07 -41.57
CA LEU A 22 -18.57 -11.16 -41.52
C LEU A 22 -18.24 -10.58 -42.91
N GLN A 23 -18.37 -11.38 -43.97
CA GLN A 23 -18.21 -10.93 -45.35
C GLN A 23 -19.26 -9.88 -45.74
N ASN A 24 -20.54 -10.16 -45.44
CA ASN A 24 -21.62 -9.19 -45.65
C ASN A 24 -21.42 -7.92 -44.83
N PHE A 25 -20.93 -8.06 -43.59
CA PHE A 25 -20.62 -6.92 -42.74
C PHE A 25 -19.50 -6.04 -43.32
N CYS A 26 -18.47 -6.64 -43.92
CA CYS A 26 -17.42 -5.89 -44.61
C CYS A 26 -17.97 -5.14 -45.84
N PHE A 27 -18.88 -5.76 -46.59
CA PHE A 27 -19.55 -5.13 -47.73
C PHE A 27 -20.30 -3.85 -47.31
N GLU A 28 -21.08 -3.91 -46.24
CA GLU A 28 -21.83 -2.77 -45.70
C GLU A 28 -20.91 -1.66 -45.14
N LEU A 29 -19.70 -2.02 -44.70
CA LEU A 29 -18.65 -1.07 -44.31
C LEU A 29 -17.87 -0.48 -45.49
N GLU A 30 -18.18 -0.89 -46.72
CA GLU A 30 -17.44 -0.59 -47.95
C GLU A 30 -15.97 -1.05 -47.85
N VAL A 31 -15.75 -2.24 -47.29
CA VAL A 31 -14.44 -2.89 -47.15
C VAL A 31 -14.43 -4.19 -47.98
N ASP A 32 -13.44 -4.33 -48.86
CA ASP A 32 -13.24 -5.56 -49.62
C ASP A 32 -12.74 -6.69 -48.70
N TYR A 33 -13.60 -7.67 -48.44
CA TYR A 33 -13.30 -8.81 -47.58
C TYR A 33 -12.14 -9.65 -48.12
N GLU A 34 -12.06 -9.85 -49.44
CA GLU A 34 -11.01 -10.66 -50.07
C GLU A 34 -9.65 -9.96 -49.98
N GLY A 35 -9.65 -8.62 -50.00
CA GLY A 35 -8.47 -7.78 -49.83
C GLY A 35 -7.87 -7.74 -48.41
N LEU A 36 -8.58 -8.21 -47.38
CA LEU A 36 -8.04 -8.30 -46.01
C LEU A 36 -7.00 -9.44 -45.91
N SER A 37 -5.88 -9.22 -45.24
CA SER A 37 -4.85 -10.26 -45.07
C SER A 37 -5.31 -11.42 -44.18
N GLY A 38 -4.67 -12.58 -44.34
CA GLY A 38 -4.91 -13.76 -43.52
C GLY A 38 -6.06 -14.65 -44.02
N THR A 39 -5.98 -15.92 -43.62
CA THR A 39 -6.98 -16.94 -43.95
C THR A 39 -7.85 -17.23 -42.74
N GLY A 40 -9.17 -17.37 -42.96
CA GLY A 40 -10.15 -17.70 -41.95
C GLY A 40 -10.71 -16.48 -41.19
N LYS A 41 -11.93 -16.67 -40.67
CA LYS A 41 -12.75 -15.64 -40.03
C LYS A 41 -12.04 -14.81 -38.97
N ASP A 42 -11.29 -15.44 -38.06
CA ASP A 42 -10.64 -14.74 -36.95
C ASP A 42 -9.54 -13.79 -37.46
N ASN A 43 -8.73 -14.24 -38.41
CA ASN A 43 -7.69 -13.37 -38.99
C ASN A 43 -8.33 -12.21 -39.76
N LYS A 44 -9.39 -12.48 -40.54
CA LYS A 44 -10.16 -11.45 -41.25
C LYS A 44 -10.81 -10.43 -40.31
N ALA A 45 -11.37 -10.87 -39.18
CA ALA A 45 -11.95 -9.98 -38.17
C ALA A 45 -10.88 -9.06 -37.53
N ARG A 46 -9.67 -9.58 -37.28
CA ARG A 46 -8.55 -8.79 -36.78
C ARG A 46 -8.11 -7.73 -37.78
N GLU A 47 -7.94 -8.11 -39.05
CA GLU A 47 -7.53 -7.18 -40.11
C GLU A 47 -8.59 -6.11 -40.39
N LEU A 48 -9.88 -6.46 -40.33
CA LEU A 48 -10.97 -5.49 -40.44
C LEU A 48 -10.85 -4.41 -39.36
N LEU A 49 -10.63 -4.80 -38.10
CA LEU A 49 -10.51 -3.84 -36.99
C LEU A 49 -9.29 -2.93 -37.17
N GLN A 50 -8.13 -3.48 -37.56
CA GLN A 50 -6.93 -2.68 -37.84
C GLN A 50 -7.10 -1.76 -39.06
N TYR A 51 -7.85 -2.20 -40.07
CA TYR A 51 -8.16 -1.39 -41.25
C TYR A 51 -9.00 -0.16 -40.89
N LEU A 52 -10.03 -0.36 -40.06
CA LEU A 52 -10.95 0.71 -39.62
C LEU A 52 -10.28 1.66 -38.62
N GLU A 53 -9.45 1.15 -37.70
CA GLU A 53 -8.70 1.97 -36.75
C GLU A 53 -7.77 2.96 -37.47
N ARG A 54 -6.96 2.50 -38.43
CA ARG A 54 -6.04 3.35 -39.19
C ARG A 54 -6.73 4.48 -39.96
N ARG A 55 -8.03 4.33 -40.25
CA ARG A 55 -8.85 5.32 -40.97
C ARG A 55 -9.81 6.09 -40.06
N ALA A 56 -9.73 5.88 -38.75
CA ALA A 56 -10.65 6.44 -37.76
C ALA A 56 -12.14 6.12 -38.04
N ARG A 57 -12.43 4.96 -38.65
CA ARG A 57 -13.77 4.48 -39.04
C ARG A 57 -14.38 3.46 -38.05
N LEU A 58 -13.90 3.41 -36.81
CA LEU A 58 -14.47 2.53 -35.78
C LEU A 58 -15.89 2.94 -35.34
N ASN A 59 -16.28 4.19 -35.57
CA ASN A 59 -17.67 4.64 -35.43
C ASN A 59 -18.61 3.91 -36.40
N ASP A 60 -18.19 3.75 -37.65
CA ASP A 60 -18.97 3.11 -38.71
C ASP A 60 -19.26 1.65 -38.34
N LEU A 61 -18.26 0.94 -37.77
CA LEU A 61 -18.40 -0.43 -37.26
C LEU A 61 -19.56 -0.54 -36.27
N VAL A 62 -19.62 0.35 -35.27
CA VAL A 62 -20.69 0.33 -34.26
C VAL A 62 -22.03 0.72 -34.88
N HIS A 63 -22.05 1.73 -35.75
CA HIS A 63 -23.27 2.21 -36.38
C HIS A 63 -23.93 1.15 -37.26
N ILE A 64 -23.18 0.62 -38.22
CA ILE A 64 -23.64 -0.41 -39.17
C ILE A 64 -23.89 -1.72 -38.41
N GLY A 65 -23.06 -2.06 -37.42
CA GLY A 65 -23.24 -3.23 -36.57
C GLY A 65 -24.61 -3.25 -35.88
N ARG A 66 -25.03 -2.11 -35.31
CA ARG A 66 -26.36 -1.98 -34.66
C ARG A 66 -27.52 -2.13 -35.64
N GLN A 67 -27.35 -1.75 -36.91
CA GLN A 67 -28.39 -1.88 -37.93
C GLN A 67 -28.56 -3.35 -38.37
N ILE A 68 -27.45 -4.05 -38.62
CA ILE A 68 -27.47 -5.41 -39.17
C ILE A 68 -27.73 -6.45 -38.06
N ARG A 69 -27.18 -6.23 -36.86
CA ARG A 69 -27.27 -7.15 -35.72
C ARG A 69 -27.65 -6.39 -34.43
N PRO A 70 -28.92 -5.99 -34.27
CA PRO A 70 -29.38 -5.29 -33.08
C PRO A 70 -29.35 -6.15 -31.81
N ASP A 71 -29.28 -7.48 -31.95
CA ASP A 71 -29.14 -8.45 -30.86
C ASP A 71 -27.75 -8.43 -30.19
N VAL A 72 -26.75 -7.86 -30.86
CA VAL A 72 -25.36 -7.84 -30.41
C VAL A 72 -25.09 -6.57 -29.59
N PRO A 73 -24.42 -6.66 -28.42
CA PRO A 73 -24.23 -5.52 -27.53
C PRO A 73 -23.07 -4.61 -27.98
N TRP A 74 -23.23 -3.90 -29.09
CA TRP A 74 -22.21 -3.00 -29.66
C TRP A 74 -21.77 -1.87 -28.73
N ASN A 75 -22.57 -1.52 -27.72
CA ASN A 75 -22.17 -0.51 -26.73
C ASN A 75 -21.06 -1.01 -25.80
N SER A 76 -20.84 -2.32 -25.72
CA SER A 76 -19.79 -2.91 -24.89
C SER A 76 -18.37 -2.70 -25.44
N ILE A 77 -18.26 -2.39 -26.74
CA ILE A 77 -16.98 -2.19 -27.44
C ILE A 77 -16.58 -0.73 -27.52
N VAL A 78 -17.53 0.18 -27.41
CA VAL A 78 -17.25 1.58 -27.10
C VAL A 78 -16.88 1.56 -25.64
N GLU A 79 -15.60 1.81 -25.34
CA GLU A 79 -15.31 2.31 -24.02
C GLU A 79 -15.96 3.68 -24.03
N GLU A 80 -17.11 3.78 -23.37
CA GLU A 80 -17.58 5.07 -22.90
C GLU A 80 -16.42 5.59 -22.05
N SER A 81 -15.51 6.35 -22.67
CA SER A 81 -14.59 7.24 -22.00
C SER A 81 -15.53 8.18 -21.27
N GLN A 82 -15.98 7.77 -20.08
CA GLN A 82 -17.24 8.17 -19.47
C GLN A 82 -17.55 9.61 -19.83
N HIS A 83 -18.33 9.80 -20.91
CA HIS A 83 -18.83 11.10 -21.30
C HIS A 83 -20.03 11.30 -20.40
N ILE A 84 -19.72 11.44 -19.11
CA ILE A 84 -20.58 11.99 -18.09
C ILE A 84 -20.89 13.38 -18.63
N THR A 85 -22.08 13.54 -19.21
CA THR A 85 -22.75 14.85 -19.13
C THR A 85 -22.66 15.27 -17.66
N PRO A 86 -22.06 16.42 -17.35
CA PRO A 86 -21.76 16.80 -15.97
C PRO A 86 -23.04 16.74 -15.13
N ARG A 87 -23.15 15.70 -14.29
CA ARG A 87 -23.86 15.81 -13.03
C ARG A 87 -22.81 16.21 -12.01
N ASP A 88 -23.09 17.31 -11.32
CA ASP A 88 -22.13 18.19 -10.67
C ASP A 88 -21.19 17.51 -9.64
N GLY A 89 -21.54 16.34 -9.09
CA GLY A 89 -20.71 15.65 -8.09
C GLY A 89 -19.45 14.90 -8.52
N MET A 90 -19.31 14.48 -9.78
CA MET A 90 -18.29 13.47 -10.15
C MET A 90 -16.90 14.05 -10.48
N ARG A 91 -16.78 15.36 -10.72
CA ARG A 91 -15.53 16.02 -11.15
C ARG A 91 -14.42 16.01 -10.09
N THR A 92 -14.77 16.06 -8.81
CA THR A 92 -13.79 16.21 -7.71
C THR A 92 -13.12 14.89 -7.30
N LYS A 93 -13.80 13.75 -7.46
CA LYS A 93 -13.22 12.44 -7.10
C LYS A 93 -12.28 11.91 -8.20
N TYR A 94 -12.57 12.18 -9.46
CA TYR A 94 -11.76 11.72 -10.59
C TYR A 94 -10.41 12.45 -10.68
N SER A 95 -10.40 13.77 -10.44
CA SER A 95 -9.16 14.57 -10.39
C SER A 95 -8.22 14.09 -9.29
N ARG A 96 -8.74 13.79 -8.08
CA ARG A 96 -7.94 13.24 -6.98
C ARG A 96 -7.24 11.93 -7.35
N LYS A 97 -7.96 10.95 -7.92
CA LYS A 97 -7.38 9.64 -8.26
C LYS A 97 -6.37 9.73 -9.40
N LYS A 98 -6.65 10.54 -10.42
CA LYS A 98 -5.74 10.72 -11.57
C LYS A 98 -4.46 11.46 -11.16
N LEU A 99 -4.58 12.55 -10.39
CA LEU A 99 -3.41 13.28 -9.88
C LEU A 99 -2.51 12.41 -9.00
N ARG A 100 -3.13 11.57 -8.16
CA ARG A 100 -2.41 10.63 -7.29
C ARG A 100 -1.59 9.62 -8.10
N THR A 101 -2.12 9.16 -9.23
CA THR A 101 -1.50 8.07 -10.01
C THR A 101 -0.47 8.56 -11.03
N SER A 102 -0.69 9.71 -11.67
CA SER A 102 0.25 10.23 -12.66
C SER A 102 1.54 10.79 -12.04
N ALA A 103 1.41 11.46 -10.89
CA ALA A 103 2.52 12.16 -10.27
C ALA A 103 3.59 11.26 -9.64
N ARG A 104 3.33 9.95 -9.54
CA ARG A 104 4.21 8.98 -8.87
C ARG A 104 4.61 7.81 -9.76
N LYS A 105 4.47 7.95 -11.08
CA LYS A 105 4.81 6.89 -12.05
C LYS A 105 6.27 6.45 -11.91
N HIS A 106 7.19 7.39 -11.69
CA HIS A 106 8.62 7.09 -11.59
C HIS A 106 8.95 6.24 -10.35
N GLU A 107 8.45 6.63 -9.17
CA GLU A 107 8.68 5.89 -7.92
C GLU A 107 8.01 4.51 -7.95
N VAL A 108 6.85 4.40 -8.60
CA VAL A 108 6.15 3.14 -8.81
C VAL A 108 6.90 2.23 -9.77
N GLU A 109 7.51 2.78 -10.82
CA GLU A 109 8.35 2.01 -11.73
C GLU A 109 9.65 1.55 -11.05
N MET A 110 10.28 2.41 -10.24
CA MET A 110 11.44 2.04 -9.44
C MET A 110 11.09 0.91 -8.46
N PHE A 111 9.97 1.02 -7.76
CA PHE A 111 9.48 -0.06 -6.89
C PHE A 111 9.20 -1.33 -7.68
N ARG A 112 8.60 -1.22 -8.87
CA ARG A 112 8.38 -2.35 -9.79
C ARG A 112 9.70 -3.02 -10.18
N GLN A 113 10.76 -2.25 -10.41
CA GLN A 113 12.08 -2.80 -10.71
C GLN A 113 12.69 -3.53 -9.51
N ILE A 114 12.53 -2.98 -8.29
CA ILE A 114 12.98 -3.63 -7.06
C ILE A 114 12.30 -4.99 -6.87
N ILE A 115 10.97 -5.07 -7.05
CA ILE A 115 10.23 -6.34 -6.91
C ILE A 115 10.49 -7.32 -8.07
N ASN A 116 10.72 -6.81 -9.30
CA ASN A 116 10.92 -7.65 -10.49
C ASN A 116 12.35 -8.16 -10.65
N TYR A 117 13.33 -7.61 -9.92
CA TYR A 117 14.70 -8.12 -9.93
C TYR A 117 14.77 -9.58 -9.46
N GLU A 118 13.79 -10.03 -8.67
CA GLU A 118 13.61 -11.44 -8.30
C GLU A 118 12.48 -12.11 -9.09
N THR A 119 12.82 -13.12 -9.88
CA THR A 119 11.89 -13.83 -10.79
C THR A 119 10.81 -14.67 -10.08
N THR A 120 10.81 -14.74 -8.75
CA THR A 120 9.92 -15.58 -7.92
C THR A 120 9.15 -14.77 -6.87
N PHE A 121 8.68 -13.58 -7.21
CA PHE A 121 7.90 -12.74 -6.29
C PHE A 121 6.51 -13.33 -5.97
N ARG A 122 6.21 -13.60 -4.68
CA ARG A 122 4.91 -14.05 -4.17
C ARG A 122 4.62 -13.70 -2.70
N GLY A 123 4.98 -12.52 -2.16
CA GLY A 123 4.58 -12.17 -0.78
C GLY A 123 4.41 -10.68 -0.52
N LEU A 124 3.47 -10.28 0.34
CA LEU A 124 3.38 -8.88 0.79
C LEU A 124 2.76 -8.69 2.18
N LEU A 125 3.45 -7.92 3.04
CA LEU A 125 2.95 -7.49 4.33
C LEU A 125 3.26 -6.02 4.60
N MET A 126 2.27 -5.15 4.41
CA MET A 126 2.43 -3.70 4.47
C MET A 126 1.92 -3.14 5.79
N HIS A 127 2.61 -2.15 6.37
CA HIS A 127 2.05 -1.34 7.45
C HIS A 127 2.21 0.16 7.18
N SER A 128 1.10 0.86 6.97
CA SER A 128 1.07 2.33 6.93
C SER A 128 0.01 2.85 7.89
N GLU A 129 0.43 3.81 8.70
CA GLU A 129 -0.49 4.84 9.15
C GLU A 129 -0.15 6.19 8.52
N GLY A 130 -1.13 6.73 7.80
CA GLY A 130 -1.39 8.15 7.65
C GLY A 130 -2.87 8.34 7.34
N LYS A 131 -3.56 9.28 7.99
CA LYS A 131 -4.92 9.68 7.59
C LYS A 131 -4.83 10.33 6.21
N GLY A 132 -4.95 9.53 5.15
CA GLY A 132 -5.16 9.97 3.78
C GLY A 132 -4.21 11.08 3.31
N GLY A 133 -2.91 10.78 3.22
CA GLY A 133 -1.96 11.67 2.56
C GLY A 133 -1.93 11.46 1.04
N VAL A 134 -1.73 12.55 0.30
CA VAL A 134 -1.61 12.56 -1.19
C VAL A 134 -0.18 12.40 -1.69
N GLY A 135 0.80 12.36 -0.77
CA GLY A 135 2.18 11.99 -1.03
C GLY A 135 2.48 10.55 -0.62
N LYS A 136 3.13 10.37 0.54
CA LYS A 136 3.64 9.07 1.03
C LYS A 136 2.57 7.96 1.05
N SER A 137 1.46 8.17 1.76
CA SER A 137 0.43 7.13 1.91
C SER A 137 -0.26 6.78 0.57
N THR A 138 -0.35 7.74 -0.35
CA THR A 138 -0.81 7.46 -1.73
C THR A 138 0.20 6.60 -2.48
N LEU A 139 1.49 6.93 -2.40
CA LEU A 139 2.53 6.13 -3.04
C LEU A 139 2.55 4.70 -2.49
N LEU A 140 2.46 4.53 -1.16
CA LEU A 140 2.37 3.21 -0.54
C LEU A 140 1.13 2.46 -1.00
N LYS A 141 -0.02 3.15 -1.15
CA LYS A 141 -1.21 2.51 -1.72
C LYS A 141 -0.98 2.08 -3.18
N MET A 142 -0.25 2.85 -3.97
CA MET A 142 0.12 2.44 -5.32
C MET A 142 1.06 1.24 -5.32
N PHE A 143 2.00 1.15 -4.37
CA PHE A 143 2.84 -0.04 -4.19
C PHE A 143 1.99 -1.26 -3.82
N GLU A 144 0.98 -1.09 -2.95
CA GLU A 144 0.00 -2.15 -2.63
C GLU A 144 -0.70 -2.66 -3.89
N ASP A 145 -1.24 -1.72 -4.68
CA ASP A 145 -1.99 -2.03 -5.89
C ASP A 145 -1.09 -2.73 -6.93
N GLN A 146 0.21 -2.37 -7.01
CA GLN A 146 1.16 -3.08 -7.87
C GLN A 146 1.34 -4.53 -7.44
N CYS A 147 1.42 -4.79 -6.14
CA CYS A 147 1.62 -6.14 -5.61
C CYS A 147 0.35 -7.01 -5.74
N GLN A 148 -0.82 -6.40 -5.73
CA GLN A 148 -2.12 -7.07 -5.94
C GLN A 148 -2.47 -7.30 -7.42
N ALA A 149 -1.66 -6.78 -8.35
CA ALA A 149 -1.96 -6.86 -9.77
C ALA A 149 -2.21 -8.31 -10.22
N PRO A 150 -3.12 -8.55 -11.19
CA PRO A 150 -3.59 -9.90 -11.57
C PRO A 150 -2.49 -10.89 -11.96
N LEU A 151 -1.32 -10.38 -12.36
CA LEU A 151 -0.14 -11.17 -12.70
C LEU A 151 0.59 -11.74 -11.49
N LEU A 152 0.47 -11.10 -10.32
CA LEU A 152 1.20 -11.49 -9.10
C LEU A 152 0.33 -12.32 -8.14
N LYS A 153 -1.00 -12.07 -8.05
CA LYS A 153 -1.95 -12.74 -7.13
C LYS A 153 -1.39 -12.97 -5.72
N THR A 154 -0.55 -12.04 -5.27
CA THR A 154 0.22 -12.18 -4.05
C THR A 154 -0.69 -11.94 -2.84
N PRO A 155 -0.65 -12.78 -1.79
CA PRO A 155 -1.34 -12.49 -0.54
C PRO A 155 -0.80 -11.18 0.04
N THR A 156 -1.67 -10.18 0.18
CA THR A 156 -1.31 -8.89 0.77
C THR A 156 -2.00 -8.73 2.12
N ALA A 157 -1.22 -8.48 3.16
CA ALA A 157 -1.73 -8.12 4.46
C ALA A 157 -1.37 -6.67 4.79
N CYS A 158 -2.38 -5.80 4.88
CA CYS A 158 -2.21 -4.41 5.29
C CYS A 158 -2.58 -4.26 6.76
N LEU A 159 -1.62 -3.84 7.55
CA LEU A 159 -1.82 -3.40 8.92
C LEU A 159 -2.10 -1.89 8.87
N TYR A 160 -2.94 -1.41 9.78
CA TYR A 160 -3.14 0.00 10.04
C TYR A 160 -3.02 0.24 11.55
N PHE A 161 -2.17 1.19 11.95
CA PHE A 161 -2.07 1.67 13.32
C PHE A 161 -2.77 3.04 13.42
N ASN A 162 -3.10 3.45 14.65
CA ASN A 162 -3.79 4.72 14.92
C ASN A 162 -2.83 5.68 15.65
N ALA A 163 -2.80 6.94 15.20
CA ALA A 163 -1.71 7.91 15.36
C ALA A 163 -1.68 8.55 16.74
N GLU A 164 -2.67 8.23 17.54
CA GLU A 164 -2.87 8.85 18.84
C GLU A 164 -1.80 8.42 19.84
N ARG A 165 -0.96 7.42 19.53
CA ARG A 165 0.13 6.96 20.42
C ARG A 165 1.39 6.57 19.66
N PHE A 166 2.54 6.94 20.22
CA PHE A 166 3.84 6.39 19.79
C PHE A 166 3.78 4.86 19.84
N LEU A 167 4.16 4.24 18.73
CA LEU A 167 4.14 2.79 18.60
C LEU A 167 5.44 2.23 19.12
N LYS A 168 5.37 1.47 20.21
CA LYS A 168 6.50 0.66 20.67
C LYS A 168 6.75 -0.47 19.67
N TRP A 169 8.00 -0.75 19.36
CA TRP A 169 8.42 -1.86 18.48
C TRP A 169 7.69 -3.19 18.74
N GLN A 170 7.48 -3.56 20.01
CA GLN A 170 6.78 -4.80 20.36
C GLN A 170 5.33 -4.81 19.86
N THR A 171 4.65 -3.66 19.90
CA THR A 171 3.29 -3.54 19.34
C THR A 171 3.29 -3.74 17.83
N ILE A 172 4.34 -3.29 17.14
CA ILE A 172 4.50 -3.52 15.71
C ILE A 172 4.63 -5.02 15.46
N LEU A 173 5.58 -5.70 16.12
CA LEU A 173 5.79 -7.15 15.99
C LEU A 173 4.52 -7.97 16.28
N ASP A 174 3.84 -7.70 17.40
CA ASP A 174 2.62 -8.42 17.80
C ASP A 174 1.50 -8.27 16.78
N LYS A 175 1.29 -7.05 16.26
CA LYS A 175 0.26 -6.80 15.25
C LYS A 175 0.65 -7.46 13.93
N THR A 176 1.92 -7.42 13.55
CA THR A 176 2.46 -8.10 12.38
C THR A 176 2.20 -9.60 12.44
N ALA A 177 2.61 -10.27 13.53
CA ALA A 177 2.38 -11.70 13.73
C ALA A 177 0.88 -12.06 13.68
N ARG A 178 0.00 -11.26 14.33
CA ARG A 178 -1.45 -11.52 14.32
C ARG A 178 -2.09 -11.37 12.94
N LYS A 179 -1.63 -10.41 12.14
CA LYS A 179 -2.23 -10.14 10.83
C LYS A 179 -1.79 -11.13 9.76
N VAL A 180 -0.53 -11.55 9.81
CA VAL A 180 -0.04 -12.65 8.96
C VAL A 180 -0.66 -13.97 9.39
N GLY A 181 -0.84 -14.15 10.69
CA GLY A 181 -1.38 -15.35 11.32
C GLY A 181 -0.39 -15.88 12.35
N THR A 182 -0.81 -16.00 13.60
CA THR A 182 0.08 -16.36 14.72
C THR A 182 0.69 -17.75 14.60
N HIS A 183 0.08 -18.65 13.81
CA HIS A 183 0.60 -19.99 13.53
C HIS A 183 1.88 -19.96 12.68
N TYR A 184 2.14 -18.86 11.97
CA TYR A 184 3.41 -18.64 11.29
C TYR A 184 4.51 -18.06 12.20
N PHE A 185 4.15 -17.66 13.43
CA PHE A 185 5.07 -17.07 14.42
C PHE A 185 5.10 -17.87 15.73
N PRO A 186 5.22 -19.21 15.69
CA PRO A 186 5.05 -20.03 16.89
C PRO A 186 6.11 -19.72 17.95
N ASN A 187 7.35 -19.46 17.55
CA ASN A 187 8.45 -19.22 18.48
C ASN A 187 8.35 -17.81 19.06
N TYR A 188 8.06 -16.82 18.21
CA TYR A 188 7.86 -15.45 18.65
C TYR A 188 6.67 -15.34 19.62
N MET A 189 5.54 -15.98 19.31
CA MET A 189 4.35 -15.92 20.16
C MET A 189 4.59 -16.58 21.52
N ALA A 190 5.33 -17.70 21.56
CA ALA A 190 5.73 -18.35 22.81
C ALA A 190 6.62 -17.43 23.67
N LEU A 191 7.65 -16.85 23.08
CA LEU A 191 8.60 -15.97 23.79
C LEU A 191 7.95 -14.65 24.23
N SER A 192 7.14 -14.02 23.38
CA SER A 192 6.40 -12.78 23.70
C SER A 192 5.42 -13.01 24.86
N THR A 193 4.76 -14.17 24.90
CA THR A 193 3.86 -14.53 26.01
C THR A 193 4.63 -14.68 27.34
N GLN A 194 5.76 -15.38 27.33
CA GLN A 194 6.62 -15.53 28.52
C GLN A 194 7.08 -14.15 29.04
N TYR A 195 7.50 -13.26 28.15
CA TYR A 195 7.94 -11.93 28.50
C TYR A 195 6.81 -11.06 29.10
N ASN A 196 5.61 -11.09 28.51
CA ASN A 196 4.45 -10.35 29.02
C ASN A 196 4.00 -10.84 30.42
N ILE A 197 4.16 -12.14 30.70
CA ILE A 197 3.92 -12.68 32.04
C ILE A 197 4.95 -12.14 33.03
N GLN A 198 6.24 -12.11 32.67
CA GLN A 198 7.28 -11.59 33.57
C GLN A 198 7.17 -10.09 33.84
N SER A 199 6.85 -9.29 32.83
CA SER A 199 6.71 -7.82 32.99
C SER A 199 5.50 -7.45 33.86
N SER A 200 4.39 -8.17 33.71
CA SER A 200 3.21 -7.99 34.57
C SER A 200 3.47 -8.41 36.02
N HIS A 201 4.26 -9.47 36.26
CA HIS A 201 4.67 -9.85 37.61
C HIS A 201 5.60 -8.82 38.26
N LYS A 202 6.59 -8.30 37.51
CA LYS A 202 7.46 -7.21 38.02
C LYS A 202 6.63 -6.00 38.41
N HIS A 203 5.73 -5.52 37.56
CA HIS A 203 4.88 -4.37 37.91
C HIS A 203 4.00 -4.64 39.13
N ARG A 204 3.43 -5.84 39.28
CA ARG A 204 2.64 -6.17 40.46
C ARG A 204 3.47 -6.23 41.75
N VAL A 205 4.69 -6.77 41.70
CA VAL A 205 5.60 -6.79 42.86
C VAL A 205 6.08 -5.38 43.21
N THR A 206 6.43 -4.55 42.23
CA THR A 206 6.84 -3.16 42.50
C THR A 206 5.66 -2.34 43.06
N SER A 207 4.45 -2.48 42.50
CA SER A 207 3.26 -1.82 43.04
C SER A 207 2.90 -2.29 44.45
N ASN A 208 3.03 -3.59 44.73
CA ASN A 208 2.77 -4.13 46.07
C ASN A 208 3.84 -3.69 47.08
N ASN A 209 5.12 -3.62 46.69
CA ASN A 209 6.19 -3.14 47.56
C ASN A 209 6.07 -1.65 47.84
N VAL A 210 5.68 -0.83 46.85
CA VAL A 210 5.39 0.60 47.06
C VAL A 210 4.17 0.79 47.97
N GLN A 211 3.13 -0.04 47.85
CA GLN A 211 2.00 -0.01 48.77
C GLN A 211 2.38 -0.45 50.20
N LEU A 212 3.23 -1.48 50.34
CA LEU A 212 3.73 -1.93 51.64
C LEU A 212 4.64 -0.86 52.29
N GLU A 213 5.54 -0.22 51.54
CA GLU A 213 6.35 0.88 52.08
C GLU A 213 5.50 2.10 52.46
N SER A 214 4.45 2.41 51.71
CA SER A 214 3.52 3.50 52.08
C SER A 214 2.70 3.16 53.34
N ALA A 215 2.36 1.89 53.57
CA ALA A 215 1.69 1.45 54.79
C ALA A 215 2.63 1.44 56.01
N PHE A 216 3.95 1.32 55.81
CA PHE A 216 4.94 1.39 56.88
C PHE A 216 5.27 2.82 57.33
N TYR A 217 5.01 3.83 56.49
CA TYR A 217 5.20 5.24 56.86
C TYR A 217 3.97 5.89 57.52
N ASP A 218 2.80 5.24 57.49
CA ASP A 218 1.56 5.74 58.12
C ASP A 218 1.29 5.12 59.51
N SER A 219 2.20 4.27 60.02
CA SER A 219 2.07 3.65 61.35
C SER A 219 3.08 4.21 62.35
N SER A 220 3.03 5.52 62.59
CA SER A 220 3.59 6.13 63.80
C SER A 220 2.47 6.85 64.55
N GLY A 221 1.66 6.05 65.27
CA GLY A 221 0.57 6.52 66.11
C GLY A 221 0.11 5.43 67.08
N GLU A 222 0.65 5.48 68.29
CA GLU A 222 0.15 5.00 69.59
C GLU A 222 -0.56 3.63 69.75
N ASN A 223 0.09 2.77 70.54
CA ASN A 223 -0.42 1.86 71.58
C ASN A 223 -1.78 1.18 71.39
N SER A 224 -1.80 -0.16 71.38
CA SER A 224 -2.49 -0.98 72.41
C SER A 224 -2.21 -2.48 72.28
N GLU A 225 -2.30 -3.15 73.43
CA GLU A 225 -1.82 -4.48 73.75
C GLU A 225 -2.62 -5.66 73.17
N SER A 226 -1.91 -6.76 73.02
CA SER A 226 -2.36 -8.15 73.17
C SER A 226 -3.40 -8.70 72.19
N SER A 227 -2.97 -9.67 71.37
CA SER A 227 -3.61 -10.98 71.31
C SER A 227 -2.79 -11.94 70.43
N GLN A 228 -2.48 -13.09 71.03
CA GLN A 228 -1.84 -14.24 70.40
C GLN A 228 -2.72 -14.79 69.28
N THR A 229 -2.18 -14.96 68.07
CA THR A 229 -2.69 -15.97 67.13
C THR A 229 -1.55 -16.57 66.29
N SER A 230 -1.33 -17.86 66.53
CA SER A 230 -0.86 -18.89 65.58
C SER A 230 0.12 -18.48 64.47
N SER A 231 1.40 -18.70 64.77
CA SER A 231 2.49 -18.92 63.80
C SER A 231 2.15 -20.09 62.86
N GLY A 232 1.60 -19.79 61.69
CA GLY A 232 1.57 -20.70 60.55
C GLY A 232 2.94 -20.69 59.87
N LYS A 233 3.71 -21.77 60.02
CA LYS A 233 4.94 -22.01 59.26
C LYS A 233 4.61 -22.12 57.77
N PHE A 234 4.64 -21.01 57.04
CA PHE A 234 4.78 -21.05 55.58
C PHE A 234 6.18 -21.57 55.27
N GLY A 235 6.22 -22.78 54.71
CA GLY A 235 7.44 -23.36 54.18
C GLY A 235 8.08 -22.39 53.20
N LYS A 236 9.30 -21.94 53.50
CA LYS A 236 10.17 -21.29 52.53
C LYS A 236 10.44 -22.32 51.44
N ALA A 237 9.65 -22.27 50.37
CA ALA A 237 10.02 -22.93 49.13
C ALA A 237 11.40 -22.39 48.75
N ASN A 238 12.36 -23.30 48.60
CA ASN A 238 13.69 -22.98 48.11
C ASN A 238 13.50 -22.19 46.82
N TYR A 239 13.87 -20.91 46.86
CA TYR A 239 13.98 -20.09 45.66
C TYR A 239 14.94 -20.83 44.74
N ALA A 240 14.38 -21.30 43.62
CA ALA A 240 15.14 -21.79 42.50
C ALA A 240 16.25 -20.78 42.20
N GLU A 241 17.46 -21.28 41.95
CA GLU A 241 18.60 -20.48 41.49
C GLU A 241 18.10 -19.40 40.54
N GLU A 242 18.25 -18.13 40.95
CA GLU A 242 17.84 -16.99 40.14
C GLU A 242 18.62 -17.07 38.84
N ALA A 243 17.98 -17.62 37.80
CA ALA A 243 18.51 -17.57 36.45
C ALA A 243 18.91 -16.11 36.18
N PRO A 244 20.11 -15.87 35.64
CA PRO A 244 20.62 -14.52 35.47
C PRO A 244 19.54 -13.68 34.80
N ILE A 245 19.19 -12.56 35.45
CA ILE A 245 18.18 -11.64 34.94
C ILE A 245 18.73 -11.13 33.62
N SER A 246 18.33 -11.77 32.52
CA SER A 246 18.63 -11.31 31.18
C SER A 246 18.23 -9.84 31.12
N THR A 247 19.13 -8.98 30.69
CA THR A 247 18.83 -7.56 30.59
C THR A 247 17.61 -7.36 29.66
N LEU A 248 16.83 -6.30 29.86
CA LEU A 248 15.69 -6.00 28.95
C LEU A 248 16.14 -5.92 27.49
N GLU A 249 17.40 -5.56 27.28
CA GLU A 249 18.05 -5.50 25.98
C GLU A 249 18.27 -6.89 25.37
N GLU A 250 18.79 -7.86 26.13
CA GLU A 250 18.92 -9.25 25.67
C GLU A 250 17.57 -9.85 25.29
N VAL A 251 16.52 -9.58 26.07
CA VAL A 251 15.17 -10.07 25.76
C VAL A 251 14.65 -9.45 24.47
N ARG A 252 14.88 -8.15 24.27
CA ARG A 252 14.53 -7.43 23.03
C ARG A 252 15.23 -8.05 21.83
N ILE A 253 16.55 -8.19 21.88
CA ILE A 253 17.37 -8.79 20.81
C ILE A 253 16.86 -10.20 20.50
N ASN A 254 16.58 -11.00 21.53
CA ASN A 254 16.09 -12.36 21.34
C ASN A 254 14.69 -12.39 20.68
N LEU A 255 13.76 -11.53 21.11
CA LEU A 255 12.43 -11.42 20.49
C LEU A 255 12.51 -11.03 19.02
N ILE A 256 13.39 -10.09 18.65
CA ILE A 256 13.58 -9.64 17.26
C ILE A 256 14.13 -10.78 16.41
N ARG A 257 15.20 -11.42 16.89
CA ARG A 257 15.82 -12.55 16.20
C ARG A 257 14.82 -13.67 15.97
N VAL A 258 14.08 -14.07 17.01
CA VAL A 258 13.08 -15.14 16.89
C VAL A 258 11.94 -14.73 15.95
N PHE A 259 11.52 -13.48 15.99
CA PHE A 259 10.53 -12.94 15.04
C PHE A 259 11.01 -13.02 13.59
N LEU A 260 12.24 -12.59 13.31
CA LEU A 260 12.82 -12.61 11.97
C LEU A 260 13.05 -14.04 11.48
N GLN A 261 13.43 -14.98 12.36
CA GLN A 261 13.51 -16.40 12.03
C GLN A 261 12.15 -16.98 11.63
N ASP A 262 11.10 -16.68 12.39
CA ASP A 262 9.74 -17.10 12.04
C ASP A 262 9.29 -16.45 10.72
N LEU A 263 9.57 -15.17 10.53
CA LEU A 263 9.28 -14.43 9.30
C LEU A 263 10.01 -15.02 8.07
N ASN A 264 11.28 -15.41 8.22
CA ASN A 264 12.09 -15.97 7.15
C ASN A 264 11.59 -17.36 6.71
N ARG A 265 11.03 -18.15 7.62
CA ARG A 265 10.38 -19.43 7.26
C ARG A 265 9.16 -19.22 6.36
N ILE A 266 8.47 -18.10 6.51
CA ILE A 266 7.33 -17.74 5.65
C ILE A 266 7.83 -17.36 4.24
N SER A 267 9.00 -16.74 4.13
CA SER A 267 9.57 -16.28 2.86
C SER A 267 10.27 -17.38 2.04
N GLU A 268 10.34 -18.63 2.51
CA GLU A 268 11.12 -19.69 1.85
C GLU A 268 10.57 -20.23 0.51
N PRO A 269 9.44 -19.72 -0.04
CA PRO A 269 9.29 -19.63 -1.50
C PRO A 269 8.95 -18.22 -2.04
N ILE A 270 8.85 -17.21 -1.18
CA ILE A 270 8.24 -15.92 -1.51
C ILE A 270 9.05 -14.72 -1.02
N GLN A 271 9.25 -13.71 -1.86
CA GLN A 271 9.76 -12.42 -1.39
C GLN A 271 8.70 -11.71 -0.55
N LEU A 272 9.05 -11.23 0.63
CA LEU A 272 8.19 -10.45 1.52
C LEU A 272 8.61 -8.97 1.46
N VAL A 273 7.66 -8.07 1.18
CA VAL A 273 7.90 -6.63 1.39
C VAL A 273 7.24 -6.19 2.70
N TRP A 274 8.02 -5.56 3.57
CA TRP A 274 7.58 -4.92 4.79
C TRP A 274 7.65 -3.40 4.65
N LEU A 275 6.50 -2.73 4.65
CA LEU A 275 6.42 -1.27 4.55
C LEU A 275 6.13 -0.64 5.91
N VAL A 276 6.81 0.47 6.23
CA VAL A 276 6.58 1.28 7.42
C VAL A 276 6.36 2.73 6.99
N ASP A 277 5.15 3.26 7.10
CA ASP A 277 4.87 4.69 6.87
C ASP A 277 5.07 5.54 8.12
N THR A 278 5.30 6.83 7.90
CA THR A 278 5.37 7.87 8.92
C THR A 278 6.41 7.56 10.01
N ALA A 279 7.62 7.16 9.59
CA ALA A 279 8.74 6.89 10.50
C ALA A 279 9.06 8.05 11.46
N GLU A 280 8.69 9.29 11.10
CA GLU A 280 8.80 10.45 11.98
C GLU A 280 7.96 10.36 13.27
N LYS A 281 6.90 9.55 13.30
CA LYS A 281 6.04 9.34 14.48
C LYS A 281 6.50 8.23 15.41
N LEU A 282 7.54 7.50 15.05
CA LEU A 282 8.11 6.47 15.91
C LEU A 282 8.91 7.13 17.03
N ASP A 283 8.86 6.55 18.23
CA ASP A 283 9.79 6.94 19.29
C ASP A 283 11.23 6.53 18.93
N GLU A 284 12.22 7.15 19.56
CA GLU A 284 13.64 6.89 19.26
C GLU A 284 14.04 5.43 19.52
N GLY A 285 13.44 4.77 20.52
CA GLY A 285 13.70 3.35 20.78
C GLY A 285 13.19 2.47 19.65
N THR A 286 12.03 2.80 19.08
CA THR A 286 11.45 2.10 17.92
C THR A 286 12.21 2.42 16.62
N LYS A 287 12.74 3.64 16.46
CA LYS A 287 13.63 3.94 15.33
C LYS A 287 14.94 3.16 15.40
N ALA A 288 15.58 3.14 16.57
CA ALA A 288 16.80 2.35 16.79
C ALA A 288 16.55 0.86 16.51
N TRP A 289 15.39 0.35 16.94
CA TRP A 289 14.95 -1.00 16.60
C TRP A 289 14.78 -1.24 15.09
N LEU A 290 14.18 -0.31 14.34
CA LEU A 290 14.08 -0.44 12.89
C LEU A 290 15.46 -0.46 12.22
N THR A 291 16.38 0.39 12.68
CA THR A 291 17.77 0.39 12.23
C THR A 291 18.45 -0.96 12.49
N GLU A 292 18.18 -1.60 13.63
CA GLU A 292 18.65 -2.95 13.94
C GLU A 292 18.07 -4.02 13.00
N ILE A 293 16.79 -3.93 12.65
CA ILE A 293 16.19 -4.84 11.65
C ILE A 293 16.83 -4.65 10.28
N PHE A 294 17.09 -3.40 9.87
CA PHE A 294 17.82 -3.13 8.63
C PHE A 294 19.18 -3.81 8.61
N TRP A 295 19.91 -3.78 9.73
CA TRP A 295 21.19 -4.45 9.86
C TRP A 295 21.08 -5.96 9.60
N GLN A 296 20.16 -6.64 10.29
CA GLN A 296 19.99 -8.10 10.12
C GLN A 296 19.55 -8.47 8.69
N ILE A 297 18.71 -7.64 8.05
CA ILE A 297 18.36 -7.83 6.63
C ILE A 297 19.60 -7.67 5.73
N ALA A 298 20.39 -6.61 5.95
CA ALA A 298 21.54 -6.28 5.12
C ALA A 298 22.69 -7.30 5.22
N GLU A 299 22.86 -7.95 6.37
CA GLU A 299 23.81 -9.06 6.59
C GLU A 299 23.35 -10.39 5.96
N GLY A 300 22.12 -10.45 5.43
CA GLY A 300 21.60 -11.63 4.74
C GLY A 300 20.86 -12.62 5.65
N ASP A 301 20.55 -12.26 6.91
CA ASP A 301 19.74 -13.12 7.79
C ASP A 301 18.33 -13.37 7.21
N THR A 302 17.88 -12.50 6.29
CA THR A 302 16.59 -12.59 5.62
C THR A 302 16.72 -12.21 4.13
N GLU A 303 17.28 -13.12 3.32
CA GLU A 303 17.56 -12.89 1.90
C GLU A 303 16.35 -12.46 1.06
N ARG A 304 15.13 -12.74 1.54
CA ARG A 304 13.87 -12.50 0.82
C ARG A 304 12.98 -11.44 1.47
N LEU A 305 13.53 -10.63 2.36
CA LEU A 305 12.80 -9.55 3.03
C LEU A 305 13.23 -8.20 2.47
N VAL A 306 12.28 -7.47 1.89
CA VAL A 306 12.47 -6.08 1.47
C VAL A 306 11.80 -5.16 2.49
N LEU A 307 12.59 -4.46 3.29
CA LEU A 307 12.09 -3.44 4.22
C LEU A 307 12.09 -2.06 3.55
N VAL A 308 10.94 -1.41 3.54
CA VAL A 308 10.76 -0.06 2.99
C VAL A 308 10.23 0.84 4.09
N VAL A 309 11.00 1.86 4.45
CA VAL A 309 10.60 2.84 5.46
C VAL A 309 10.37 4.19 4.82
N ALA A 310 9.17 4.73 4.97
CA ALA A 310 8.78 6.03 4.47
C ALA A 310 8.66 7.03 5.63
N GLY A 311 9.32 8.16 5.50
CA GLY A 311 9.29 9.23 6.50
C GLY A 311 9.57 10.60 5.92
N ARG A 312 9.34 11.66 6.71
CA ARG A 312 9.79 13.03 6.38
C ARG A 312 11.29 13.20 6.55
N ASN A 313 11.86 12.49 7.52
CA ASN A 313 13.27 12.52 7.84
C ASN A 313 13.89 11.19 7.44
N ARG A 314 15.11 11.24 6.90
CA ARG A 314 15.92 10.04 6.66
C ARG A 314 16.15 9.33 8.00
N LEU A 315 15.98 8.01 8.03
CA LEU A 315 16.44 7.23 9.18
C LEU A 315 17.97 7.39 9.29
N ARG A 316 18.47 7.43 10.52
CA ARG A 316 19.91 7.41 10.77
C ARG A 316 20.35 5.94 10.77
N TYR A 317 21.35 5.65 9.96
CA TYR A 317 21.99 4.36 9.87
C TYR A 317 23.49 4.56 9.71
N GLU A 318 24.25 3.50 9.94
CA GLU A 318 25.70 3.54 9.88
C GLU A 318 26.19 3.71 8.44
N PRO A 319 27.32 4.41 8.20
CA PRO A 319 27.82 4.69 6.85
C PRO A 319 28.06 3.45 5.99
N GLN A 320 28.39 2.32 6.63
CA GLN A 320 28.65 1.05 5.95
C GLN A 320 27.43 0.46 5.22
N TRP A 321 26.22 1.00 5.43
CA TRP A 321 24.98 0.53 4.79
C TRP A 321 24.55 1.35 3.58
N ILE A 322 25.27 2.42 3.24
CA ILE A 322 24.90 3.33 2.14
C ILE A 322 24.71 2.56 0.83
N ASP A 323 25.52 1.53 0.59
CA ASP A 323 25.44 0.73 -0.65
C ASP A 323 24.37 -0.37 -0.60
N LYS A 324 23.73 -0.59 0.56
CA LYS A 324 22.67 -1.59 0.78
C LYS A 324 21.28 -0.97 0.86
N ILE A 325 21.18 0.35 0.96
CA ILE A 325 19.92 1.08 1.14
C ILE A 325 19.66 1.95 -0.09
N ALA A 326 18.54 1.69 -0.76
CA ALA A 326 18.05 2.57 -1.81
C ALA A 326 17.23 3.72 -1.20
N ASP A 327 17.79 4.93 -1.21
CA ASP A 327 17.04 6.14 -0.83
C ASP A 327 16.23 6.68 -2.01
N ILE A 328 14.90 6.72 -1.84
CA ILE A 328 13.97 7.26 -2.83
C ILE A 328 13.42 8.58 -2.31
N SER A 329 13.94 9.68 -2.85
CA SER A 329 13.39 11.01 -2.55
C SER A 329 12.10 11.22 -3.32
N LEU A 330 11.04 11.64 -2.61
CA LEU A 330 9.77 11.98 -3.25
C LEU A 330 9.85 13.40 -3.81
N SER A 331 9.80 13.52 -5.12
CA SER A 331 9.79 14.83 -5.77
C SER A 331 8.52 15.61 -5.40
N ILE A 332 8.67 16.94 -5.39
CA ILE A 332 7.55 17.87 -5.52
C ILE A 332 6.89 17.69 -6.89
N PHE A 333 5.62 18.07 -7.02
CA PHE A 333 4.95 18.05 -8.31
C PHE A 333 5.56 19.10 -9.22
N SER A 334 6.06 18.64 -10.37
CA SER A 334 6.50 19.53 -11.45
C SER A 334 5.30 20.14 -12.15
N LYS A 335 5.56 21.19 -12.94
CA LYS A 335 4.55 21.80 -13.81
C LYS A 335 3.93 20.80 -14.75
N ASP A 336 4.75 19.94 -15.36
CA ASP A 336 4.29 18.94 -16.32
C ASP A 336 3.31 17.95 -15.70
N ILE A 337 3.58 17.51 -14.46
CA ILE A 337 2.67 16.62 -13.71
C ILE A 337 1.33 17.31 -13.44
N ILE A 338 1.36 18.59 -13.05
CA ILE A 338 0.14 19.36 -12.79
C ILE A 338 -0.63 19.57 -14.09
N MET A 339 0.05 19.92 -15.18
CA MET A 339 -0.55 20.09 -16.50
C MET A 339 -1.18 18.79 -17.03
N GLU A 340 -0.51 17.63 -16.91
CA GLU A 340 -1.06 16.32 -17.31
C GLU A 340 -2.43 16.07 -16.64
N VAL A 341 -2.57 16.55 -15.40
CA VAL A 341 -3.76 16.31 -14.60
C VAL A 341 -4.85 17.34 -14.85
N LEU A 342 -4.46 18.58 -15.14
CA LEU A 342 -5.37 19.64 -15.54
C LEU A 342 -5.83 19.50 -17.00
N GLN A 343 -5.11 18.76 -17.84
CA GLN A 343 -5.41 18.58 -19.28
C GLN A 343 -6.90 18.28 -19.58
N PRO A 344 -7.61 17.41 -18.83
CA PRO A 344 -9.02 17.14 -19.08
C PRO A 344 -9.98 18.28 -18.68
N MET A 345 -9.49 19.34 -18.02
CA MET A 345 -10.34 20.38 -17.42
C MET A 345 -10.61 21.58 -18.34
N GLY A 346 -9.91 21.74 -19.46
CA GLY A 346 -10.13 22.90 -20.33
C GLY A 346 -9.06 23.13 -21.39
N SER A 347 -8.97 24.37 -21.87
CA SER A 347 -7.99 24.77 -22.90
C SER A 347 -6.56 24.84 -22.33
N SER A 348 -5.58 24.56 -23.19
CA SER A 348 -4.15 24.51 -22.82
C SER A 348 -3.64 25.81 -22.21
N ALA A 349 -4.10 26.97 -22.68
CA ALA A 349 -3.67 28.28 -22.18
C ALA A 349 -4.11 28.53 -20.73
N HIS A 350 -5.38 28.24 -20.42
CA HIS A 350 -5.92 28.38 -19.06
C HIS A 350 -5.25 27.42 -18.07
N ILE A 351 -5.04 26.17 -18.53
CA ILE A 351 -4.37 25.13 -17.74
C ILE A 351 -2.94 25.51 -17.40
N ASN A 352 -2.20 26.08 -18.35
CA ASN A 352 -0.82 26.48 -18.14
C ASN A 352 -0.71 27.56 -17.04
N LEU A 353 -1.57 28.58 -17.10
CA LEU A 353 -1.63 29.64 -16.09
C LEU A 353 -2.03 29.10 -14.72
N LEU A 354 -3.03 28.21 -14.67
CA LEU A 354 -3.46 27.57 -13.44
C LEU A 354 -2.34 26.68 -12.84
N ALA A 355 -1.59 25.97 -13.67
CA ALA A 355 -0.45 25.17 -13.22
C ALA A 355 0.64 26.03 -12.61
N ASP A 356 1.00 27.16 -13.25
CA ASP A 356 1.97 28.11 -12.70
C ASP A 356 1.53 28.66 -11.33
N LEU A 357 0.26 29.08 -11.23
CA LEU A 357 -0.32 29.57 -9.98
C LEU A 357 -0.31 28.52 -8.87
N LEU A 358 -0.66 27.26 -9.20
CA LEU A 358 -0.65 26.17 -8.24
C LEU A 358 0.77 25.88 -7.74
N ILE A 359 1.78 25.87 -8.62
CA ILE A 359 3.18 25.68 -8.22
C ILE A 359 3.65 26.82 -7.34
N GLU A 360 3.39 28.06 -7.72
CA GLU A 360 3.80 29.24 -6.96
C GLU A 360 3.24 29.19 -5.53
N LYS A 361 1.94 28.88 -5.39
CA LYS A 361 1.28 28.85 -4.09
C LYS A 361 1.67 27.64 -3.23
N SER A 362 1.82 26.47 -3.84
CA SER A 362 2.09 25.21 -3.12
C SER A 362 3.57 24.87 -2.98
N GLN A 363 4.44 25.60 -3.67
CA GLN A 363 5.85 25.21 -3.88
C GLN A 363 5.98 23.78 -4.46
N GLY A 364 4.98 23.34 -5.22
CA GLY A 364 4.88 21.97 -5.75
C GLY A 364 4.54 20.90 -4.72
N ARG A 365 4.21 21.24 -3.47
CA ARG A 365 3.86 20.25 -2.45
C ARG A 365 2.55 19.55 -2.81
N PRO A 366 2.53 18.22 -2.97
CA PRO A 366 1.36 17.49 -3.48
C PRO A 366 0.04 17.78 -2.74
N LEU A 367 0.10 17.86 -1.41
CA LEU A 367 -1.09 18.12 -0.60
C LEU A 367 -1.62 19.54 -0.82
N GLU A 368 -0.74 20.53 -0.86
CA GLU A 368 -1.11 21.92 -1.06
C GLU A 368 -1.61 22.16 -2.49
N VAL A 369 -0.99 21.57 -3.51
CA VAL A 369 -1.49 21.58 -4.91
C VAL A 369 -2.93 21.09 -4.97
N ILE A 370 -3.23 19.99 -4.28
CA ILE A 370 -4.55 19.37 -4.27
C ILE A 370 -5.57 20.23 -3.55
N THR A 371 -5.22 20.72 -2.36
CA THR A 371 -6.08 21.62 -1.59
C THR A 371 -6.41 22.87 -2.42
N TYR A 372 -5.41 23.53 -3.02
CA TYR A 372 -5.67 24.72 -3.84
C TYR A 372 -6.45 24.43 -5.11
N LEU A 373 -6.23 23.28 -5.74
CA LEU A 373 -7.02 22.87 -6.90
C LEU A 373 -8.47 22.62 -6.51
N GLU A 374 -8.73 22.00 -5.36
CA GLU A 374 -10.09 21.76 -4.85
C GLU A 374 -10.81 23.06 -4.49
N ASP A 375 -10.12 23.97 -3.82
CA ASP A 375 -10.63 25.31 -3.52
C ASP A 375 -10.98 26.06 -4.82
N TYR A 376 -10.08 25.99 -5.81
CA TYR A 376 -10.31 26.58 -7.13
C TYR A 376 -11.55 25.99 -7.80
N LEU A 377 -11.68 24.66 -7.88
CA LEU A 377 -12.83 24.01 -8.50
C LEU A 377 -14.15 24.35 -7.78
N SER A 378 -14.11 24.42 -6.45
CA SER A 378 -15.26 24.81 -5.63
C SER A 378 -15.69 26.25 -5.91
N SER A 379 -14.73 27.16 -6.12
CA SER A 379 -15.01 28.57 -6.45
C SER A 379 -15.64 28.77 -7.83
N GLN A 380 -15.43 27.84 -8.77
CA GLN A 380 -16.00 27.91 -10.12
C GLN A 380 -17.46 27.44 -10.18
N GLY A 381 -18.12 27.22 -9.04
CA GLY A 381 -19.51 26.75 -8.99
C GLY A 381 -19.67 25.29 -9.43
N VAL A 382 -18.57 24.53 -9.51
CA VAL A 382 -18.61 23.07 -9.68
C VAL A 382 -18.93 22.46 -8.31
N GLY A 383 -20.18 22.59 -7.87
CA GLY A 383 -20.63 22.16 -6.55
C GLY A 383 -20.56 20.64 -6.37
N HIS A 384 -20.25 20.20 -5.14
CA HIS A 384 -20.33 18.81 -4.71
C HIS A 384 -21.80 18.38 -4.54
N ASP A 385 -22.48 18.01 -5.62
CA ASP A 385 -23.77 17.29 -5.55
C ASP A 385 -23.60 15.76 -5.51
#